data_AF-A0A3S5I5S4-F1
#
_entry.id   AF-A0A3S5I5S4-F1
#
_cell.length_a   1.000
_cell.length_b   1.000
_cell.length_c   1.000
_cell.angle_alpha   90.00
_cell.angle_beta   90.00
_cell.angle_gamma   90.00
#
_symmetry.space_group_name_H-M   'P 1'
#
loop_
_entity.id
_entity.type
_entity.pdbx_description
1 polymer ?
#
loop_
_entity_poly.entity_id
_entity_poly.type
_entity_poly.pdbx_seq_one_letter_code
_entity_poly.pdbx_strand_id
1 'polypeptide(L)' 'MTPMTTEQVAEFLDVKVERVRRLARENLLVAKQQDDQGEPIFDKEDVEKYKELAQRLGGI' A
#
# COMPACT_ATOMS: atom_id res chain seq x y z
N MET A 1 -4.78 14.17 -2.16
CA MET A 1 -4.90 12.71 -2.22
C MET A 1 -4.63 12.26 -3.64
N THR A 2 -3.61 11.45 -3.87
CA THR A 2 -3.32 10.85 -5.18
C THR A 2 -3.58 9.36 -5.07
N PRO A 3 -4.67 8.83 -5.65
CA PRO A 3 -5.05 7.43 -5.47
C PRO A 3 -4.07 6.48 -6.17
N MET A 4 -3.80 5.34 -5.54
CA MET A 4 -3.02 4.23 -6.09
C MET A 4 -3.77 2.91 -5.90
N THR A 5 -3.82 2.09 -6.94
CA THR A 5 -4.35 0.72 -6.84
C THR A 5 -3.35 -0.21 -6.14
N THR A 6 -3.81 -1.38 -5.71
CA THR A 6 -2.96 -2.42 -5.14
C THR A 6 -1.76 -2.79 -6.04
N GLU A 7 -1.95 -2.83 -7.35
CA GLU A 7 -0.90 -3.12 -8.34
C GLU A 7 0.14 -2.00 -8.39
N GLN A 8 -0.30 -0.74 -8.44
CA GLN A 8 0.60 0.41 -8.46
C GLN A 8 1.41 0.51 -7.17
N VAL A 9 0.81 0.19 -6.03
CA VAL A 9 1.51 0.15 -4.74
C VAL A 9 2.52 -1.00 -4.73
N ALA A 10 2.16 -2.17 -5.25
CA ALA A 10 3.05 -3.32 -5.33
C ALA A 10 4.29 -3.01 -6.16
N GLU A 11 4.11 -2.38 -7.32
CA GLU A 11 5.22 -1.90 -8.16
C GLU A 11 6.07 -0.85 -7.45
N PHE A 12 5.45 0.14 -6.80
CA PHE A 12 6.18 1.22 -6.11
C PHE A 12 7.01 0.72 -4.91
N LEU A 13 6.49 -0.25 -4.17
CA LEU A 13 7.14 -0.86 -3.02
C LEU A 13 8.06 -2.03 -3.38
N ASP A 14 8.10 -2.44 -4.65
CA ASP A 14 8.84 -3.61 -5.15
C ASP A 14 8.47 -4.91 -4.39
N VAL A 15 7.16 -5.14 -4.22
CA VAL A 15 6.62 -6.33 -3.56
C VAL A 15 5.49 -6.96 -4.38
N LYS A 16 5.08 -8.17 -3.99
CA LYS A 16 3.92 -8.83 -4.61
C LYS A 16 2.62 -8.13 -4.21
N VAL A 17 1.63 -8.10 -5.11
CA VAL A 17 0.26 -7.61 -4.84
C VAL A 17 -0.35 -8.24 -3.58
N GLU A 18 -0.15 -9.55 -3.37
CA GLU A 18 -0.58 -10.26 -2.16
C GLU A 18 0.01 -9.69 -0.86
N ARG A 19 1.25 -9.16 -0.90
CA ARG A 19 1.86 -8.48 0.25
C ARG A 19 1.09 -7.21 0.56
N VAL A 20 0.77 -6.40 -0.44
CA VAL A 20 0.00 -5.16 -0.28
C VAL A 20 -1.39 -5.45 0.29
N ARG A 21 -2.10 -6.45 -0.25
CA ARG A 21 -3.40 -6.89 0.30
C ARG A 21 -3.30 -7.29 1.76
N ARG A 22 -2.24 -8.02 2.15
CA ARG A 22 -1.99 -8.37 3.55
C ARG A 22 -1.72 -7.14 4.40
N LEU A 23 -0.90 -6.19 3.92
CA LEU A 23 -0.65 -4.94 4.65
C LEU A 23 -1.94 -4.15 4.91
N ALA A 24 -2.86 -4.12 3.96
CA ALA A 24 -4.18 -3.50 4.15
C ALA A 24 -5.03 -4.26 5.17
N ARG A 25 -5.10 -5.60 5.07
CA ARG A 25 -5.86 -6.44 6.02
C ARG A 25 -5.32 -6.36 7.45
N GLU A 26 -4.02 -6.23 7.61
CA GLU A 26 -3.33 -6.11 8.90
C GLU A 26 -3.25 -4.65 9.39
N ASN A 27 -3.88 -3.69 8.70
CA ASN A 27 -3.84 -2.25 8.98
C ASN A 27 -2.41 -1.66 9.05
N LEU A 28 -1.45 -2.30 8.39
CA LEU A 28 -0.07 -1.81 8.26
C LEU A 28 0.07 -0.74 7.17
N LEU A 29 -0.79 -0.82 6.14
CA LEU A 29 -0.94 0.21 5.12
C LEU A 29 -2.42 0.53 4.96
N VAL A 30 -2.83 1.75 5.33
CA VAL A 30 -4.24 2.12 5.44
C VAL A 30 -4.82 2.49 4.07
N ALA A 31 -5.80 1.71 3.60
CA ALA A 31 -6.59 2.05 2.43
C ALA A 31 -7.52 3.24 2.74
N LYS A 32 -7.68 4.16 1.78
CA LYS A 32 -8.59 5.31 1.92
C LYS A 32 -10.00 5.00 1.45
N GLN A 33 -10.11 4.10 0.48
CA GLN A 33 -11.37 3.65 -0.09
C GLN A 33 -11.18 2.26 -0.70
N GLN A 34 -12.26 1.70 -1.21
CA GLN A 34 -12.23 0.51 -2.08
C GLN A 34 -12.71 0.91 -3.47
N ASP A 35 -12.28 0.19 -4.49
CA ASP A 35 -12.84 0.32 -5.83
C ASP A 35 -14.14 -0.49 -6.00
N ASP A 36 -14.69 -0.50 -7.22
CA ASP A 36 -15.94 -1.21 -7.55
C ASP A 36 -15.85 -2.75 -7.37
N GLN A 37 -14.62 -3.30 -7.26
CA GLN A 37 -14.37 -4.73 -7.05
C GLN A 37 -14.09 -5.05 -5.57
N GLY A 38 -14.06 -4.04 -4.69
CA GLY A 38 -13.72 -4.18 -3.29
C GLY A 38 -12.20 -4.19 -3.02
N GLU A 39 -11.37 -3.91 -4.02
CA GLU A 39 -9.92 -3.83 -3.84
C GLU A 39 -9.53 -2.49 -3.18
N PRO A 40 -8.54 -2.49 -2.27
CA PRO A 40 -8.14 -1.28 -1.57
C PRO A 40 -7.48 -0.26 -2.51
N ILE A 41 -7.87 1.00 -2.37
CA ILE A 41 -7.21 2.15 -2.97
C ILE A 41 -6.46 2.91 -1.88
N PHE A 42 -5.20 3.21 -2.15
CA PHE A 42 -4.29 3.86 -1.22
C PHE A 42 -4.03 5.30 -1.64
N ASP A 43 -3.62 6.13 -0.69
CA ASP A 43 -3.07 7.44 -1.01
C ASP A 43 -1.55 7.33 -1.20
N LYS A 44 -1.04 7.92 -2.29
CA LYS A 44 0.39 7.91 -2.62
C LYS A 44 1.27 8.45 -1.50
N GLU A 45 0.88 9.54 -0.82
CA GLU A 45 1.70 10.13 0.24
C GLU A 45 1.81 9.18 1.44
N ASP A 46 0.75 8.43 1.73
CA ASP A 46 0.77 7.42 2.79
C ASP A 46 1.60 6.18 2.41
N VAL A 47 1.58 5.78 1.14
CA VAL A 47 2.44 4.71 0.61
C VAL A 47 3.92 5.12 0.66
N GLU A 48 4.25 6.37 0.33
CA GLU A 48 5.61 6.93 0.44
C GLU A 48 6.10 6.95 1.89
N LYS A 49 5.29 7.47 2.82
CA LYS A 49 5.61 7.45 4.27
C LYS A 49 5.80 6.03 4.78
N TYR A 50 4.96 5.09 4.34
CA TYR A 50 5.10 3.68 4.69
C TYR A 50 6.44 3.10 4.20
N LYS A 51 6.84 3.40 2.96
CA LYS A 51 8.13 2.97 2.40
C LYS A 51 9.30 3.46 3.23
N GLU A 52 9.30 4.74 3.60
CA GLU A 52 10.33 5.33 4.45
C GLU A 52 10.38 4.65 5.84
N LEU A 53 9.22 4.40 6.44
CA LEU A 53 9.13 3.73 7.73
C LEU A 53 9.65 2.29 7.65
N ALA A 54 9.23 1.52 6.64
CA ALA A 54 9.67 0.14 6.43
C ALA A 54 11.19 0.07 6.24
N GLN A 55 11.78 0.98 5.46
CA GLN A 55 13.24 1.06 5.29
C GLN A 55 13.98 1.33 6.61
N ARG A 56 13.45 2.20 7.48
CA ARG A 56 14.02 2.46 8.81
C ARG A 56 13.94 1.25 9.74
N LEU A 57 12.97 0.36 9.53
CA LEU A 57 12.76 -0.86 10.31
C LEU A 57 13.48 -2.10 9.75
N GLY A 58 14.27 -1.94 8.68
CA GLY A 58 15.07 -3.02 8.08
C GLY A 58 14.55 -3.56 6.75
N GLY A 59 13.57 -2.90 6.12
CA GLY A 59 13.03 -3.27 4.81
C GLY A 59 11.59 -3.80 4.86
N ILE A 60 11.08 -4.23 3.70
CA ILE A 60 9.68 -4.68 3.49
C ILE A 60 9.59 -6.18 3.16
#